data_AF-A0A2U2XFN7-F1
#
_entry.id   AF-A0A2U2XFN7-F1
#
_cell.length_a   1.000
_cell.length_b   1.000
_cell.length_c   1.000
_cell.angle_alpha   90.00
_cell.angle_beta   90.00
_cell.angle_gamma   90.00
#
_symmetry.space_group_name_H-M   'P 1'
#
loop_
_entity.id
_entity.type
_entity.pdbx_description
1 polymer ?
#
loop_
_entity_poly.entity_id
_entity_poly.type
_entity_poly.pdbx_seq_one_letter_code
_entity_poly.pdbx_strand_id
1 'polypeptide(L)' 'MSTIIKVDTNSKAARAFIAFVKTLPFAKIEELSIVEEPRAEYNAETKKAIEESRAGKTFKVKNSDELFEELGI' A
#
# COMPACT_ATOMS: atom_id res chain seq x y z
N MET A 1 -17.61 -7.66 -29.75
CA MET A 1 -17.35 -8.58 -28.62
C MET A 1 -15.93 -8.32 -28.14
N SER A 2 -15.72 -8.04 -26.85
CA SER A 2 -14.39 -7.75 -26.28
C SER A 2 -13.98 -8.87 -25.33
N THR A 3 -12.68 -9.15 -25.24
CA THR A 3 -12.08 -10.17 -24.37
C THR A 3 -10.96 -9.51 -23.56
N ILE A 4 -10.95 -9.71 -22.24
CA ILE A 4 -9.95 -9.13 -21.33
C ILE A 4 -8.95 -10.22 -20.94
N ILE A 5 -7.65 -9.93 -21.12
CA ILE A 5 -6.56 -10.83 -20.75
C ILE A 5 -5.76 -10.18 -19.62
N LYS A 6 -5.64 -10.86 -18.47
CA LYS A 6 -4.79 -10.44 -17.35
C LYS A 6 -3.41 -11.07 -17.49
N VAL A 7 -2.36 -10.26 -17.45
CA VAL A 7 -0.98 -10.70 -17.65
C VAL A 7 -0.13 -10.22 -16.47
N ASP A 8 0.60 -11.14 -15.82
CA ASP A 8 1.60 -10.81 -14.80
C ASP A 8 2.90 -10.31 -15.45
N THR A 9 3.23 -9.05 -15.25
CA THR A 9 4.38 -8.36 -15.88
C THR A 9 5.74 -8.77 -15.30
N ASN A 10 5.77 -9.56 -14.22
CA ASN A 10 7.01 -10.02 -13.60
C ASN A 10 7.74 -11.09 -14.44
N SER A 11 7.01 -11.81 -15.29
CA SER A 11 7.60 -12.83 -16.16
C SER A 11 8.28 -12.22 -17.41
N LYS A 12 9.45 -12.75 -17.79
CA LYS A 12 10.13 -12.37 -19.04
C LYS A 12 9.25 -12.65 -20.28
N ALA A 13 8.50 -13.75 -20.27
CA ALA A 13 7.59 -14.10 -21.35
C ALA A 13 6.43 -13.11 -21.46
N ALA A 14 5.91 -12.63 -20.34
CA ALA A 14 4.86 -11.63 -20.31
C ALA A 14 5.30 -10.28 -20.91
N ARG A 15 6.54 -9.85 -20.64
CA ARG A 15 7.08 -8.63 -21.23
C ARG A 15 7.22 -8.73 -22.75
N ALA A 16 7.68 -9.88 -23.25
CA ALA A 16 7.77 -10.15 -24.68
C ALA A 16 6.38 -10.16 -25.34
N PHE A 17 5.39 -10.79 -24.70
CA PHE A 17 4.01 -10.80 -25.16
C PHE A 17 3.43 -9.38 -25.24
N ILE A 18 3.59 -8.56 -24.20
CA ILE A 18 3.13 -7.17 -24.20
C ILE A 18 3.82 -6.35 -25.30
N ALA A 19 5.12 -6.54 -25.50
CA ALA A 19 5.85 -5.86 -26.56
C ALA A 19 5.33 -6.23 -27.96
N PHE A 20 5.00 -7.50 -28.19
CA PHE A 20 4.36 -7.95 -29.43
C PHE A 20 2.97 -7.32 -29.61
N VAL A 21 2.12 -7.36 -28.58
CA VAL A 21 0.77 -6.78 -28.64
C VAL A 21 0.83 -5.27 -28.95
N LYS A 22 1.82 -4.53 -28.44
CA LYS A 22 2.04 -3.11 -28.77
C LYS A 22 2.30 -2.83 -30.25
N THR A 23 2.76 -3.82 -31.02
CA THR A 23 2.99 -3.66 -32.47
C THR A 23 1.74 -3.84 -33.31
N LEU A 24 0.65 -4.36 -32.74
CA LEU A 24 -0.58 -4.64 -33.47
C LEU A 24 -1.45 -3.37 -33.56
N PRO A 25 -1.84 -2.91 -34.76
CA PRO A 25 -2.53 -1.63 -34.95
C PRO A 25 -3.97 -1.63 -34.43
N PHE A 26 -4.53 -2.80 -34.13
CA PHE A 26 -5.88 -2.99 -33.60
C PHE A 26 -5.91 -3.33 -32.11
N ALA A 27 -4.74 -3.48 -31.48
CA ALA A 27 -4.66 -3.81 -30.06
C ALA A 27 -4.67 -2.53 -29.23
N LYS A 28 -5.62 -2.46 -28.28
CA LYS A 28 -5.65 -1.41 -27.26
C LYS A 28 -5.22 -2.03 -25.94
N ILE A 29 -4.06 -1.61 -25.44
CA ILE A 29 -3.58 -2.03 -24.12
C ILE A 29 -4.05 -0.98 -23.12
N GLU A 30 -5.00 -1.36 -22.28
CA GLU A 30 -5.38 -0.56 -21.12
C GLU A 30 -4.61 -1.15 -19.94
N GLU A 31 -3.65 -0.38 -19.42
CA GLU A 31 -3.05 -0.67 -18.12
C GLU A 31 -4.14 -0.43 -17.09
N LEU A 32 -4.93 -1.47 -16.84
CA LEU A 32 -5.71 -1.62 -15.63
C LEU A 32 -4.67 -1.82 -14.52
N SER A 33 -4.10 -0.71 -14.05
CA SER A 33 -3.69 -0.64 -12.67
C SER A 33 -4.92 -1.07 -11.89
N ILE A 34 -4.87 -2.30 -11.40
CA ILE A 34 -5.53 -2.61 -10.15
C ILE A 34 -4.84 -1.62 -9.21
N VAL A 35 -5.41 -0.42 -9.12
CA VAL A 35 -5.45 0.27 -7.86
C VAL A 35 -6.12 -0.79 -7.00
N GLU A 36 -5.30 -1.65 -6.37
CA GLU A 36 -5.61 -2.21 -5.08
C GLU A 36 -6.33 -1.07 -4.39
N GLU A 37 -7.64 -1.25 -4.19
CA GLU A 37 -8.60 -0.27 -3.70
C GLU A 37 -7.86 0.89 -3.08
N PRO A 38 -7.97 2.14 -3.60
CA PRO A 38 -7.10 3.24 -3.16
C PRO A 38 -7.13 3.18 -1.66
N ARG A 39 -6.05 2.70 -1.01
CA ARG A 39 -6.10 2.21 0.38
C ARG A 39 -6.80 3.30 1.13
N ALA A 40 -8.08 3.07 1.48
CA ALA A 40 -9.04 4.15 1.70
C ALA A 40 -8.32 5.17 2.53
N GLU A 41 -7.98 6.34 1.94
CA GLU A 41 -7.00 7.22 2.56
C GLU A 41 -7.47 7.43 3.97
N TYR A 42 -6.76 6.85 4.93
CA TYR A 42 -7.25 6.78 6.30
C TYR A 42 -7.68 8.20 6.67
N ASN A 43 -8.89 8.35 7.22
CA ASN A 43 -9.33 9.67 7.67
C ASN A 43 -8.26 10.24 8.63
N ALA A 44 -8.17 11.56 8.73
CA ALA A 44 -7.09 12.22 9.47
C ALA A 44 -6.93 11.66 10.90
N GLU A 45 -8.04 11.28 11.53
CA GLU A 45 -8.07 10.64 12.85
C GLU A 45 -7.40 9.27 12.87
N THR A 46 -7.67 8.41 11.89
CA THR A 46 -7.06 7.07 11.80
C THR A 46 -5.57 7.16 11.49
N LYS A 47 -5.13 8.10 10.64
CA LYS A 47 -3.69 8.34 10.42
C LYS A 47 -3.00 8.76 11.72
N LYS A 48 -3.61 9.66 12.48
CA LYS A 48 -3.09 10.13 13.76
C LYS A 48 -3.03 9.01 14.81
N ALA A 49 -4.05 8.16 14.91
CA ALA A 49 -4.05 7.02 15.82
C ALA A 49 -2.96 5.99 15.47
N ILE A 50 -2.72 5.75 14.18
CA ILE A 50 -1.63 4.89 13.71
C ILE A 50 -0.27 5.50 14.05
N GLU A 51 -0.10 6.81 13.87
CA GLU A 51 1.12 7.53 14.22
C GLU A 51 1.36 7.53 15.73
N GLU A 52 0.35 7.77 16.56
CA GLU A 52 0.45 7.71 18.03
C GLU A 52 0.76 6.29 18.52
N SER A 53 0.14 5.27 17.93
CA SER A 53 0.42 3.87 18.22
C SER A 53 1.85 3.47 17.82
N ARG A 54 2.33 3.93 16.66
CA ARG A 54 3.70 3.68 16.18
C ARG A 54 4.74 4.45 16.97
N ALA A 55 4.44 5.68 17.35
CA ALA A 55 5.34 6.50 18.15
C ALA A 55 5.55 5.86 19.54
N GLY A 56 4.53 5.15 20.05
CA GLY A 56 4.53 4.58 21.39
C GLY A 56 4.59 5.70 22.43
N LYS A 57 3.82 5.59 23.52
CA LYS A 57 4.05 6.50 24.65
C LYS A 57 5.39 6.14 25.29
N THR A 58 6.45 6.82 24.88
CA THR A 58 7.79 6.68 25.46
C THR A 58 7.96 7.73 26.54
N PHE A 59 7.93 7.29 27.79
CA PHE A 59 8.19 8.16 28.94
C PHE A 59 9.71 8.15 29.20
N LYS A 60 10.34 9.33 29.19
CA LYS A 60 11.73 9.49 29.62
C LYS A 60 11.78 9.58 31.13
N VAL A 61 11.69 8.42 31.78
CA VAL A 61 11.81 8.29 33.24
C VAL A 61 13.18 7.71 33.60
N LYS A 62 13.68 8.04 34.79
CA LYS A 62 14.98 7.52 35.26
C LYS A 62 14.87 6.12 35.85
N ASN A 63 13.70 5.75 36.36
CA ASN A 63 13.43 4.46 36.99
C ASN A 63 11.95 4.05 36.82
N SER A 64 11.62 2.86 37.29
CA SER A 64 10.27 2.30 37.22
C SER A 64 9.26 3.08 38.06
N ASP A 65 9.68 3.67 39.17
CA ASP A 65 8.76 4.31 40.12
C ASP A 65 8.20 5.61 39.54
N GLU A 66 9.04 6.41 38.87
CA GLU A 66 8.62 7.59 38.11
C GLU A 66 7.69 7.24 36.93
N LEU A 67 7.81 6.03 36.35
CA LEU A 67 6.93 5.56 35.29
C LEU A 67 5.52 5.28 35.81
N PHE A 68 5.40 4.70 36.99
CA PHE A 68 4.12 4.35 37.59
C PHE A 68 3.35 5.61 38.03
N GLU A 69 4.06 6.62 38.55
CA GLU A 69 3.47 7.93 38.86
C GLU A 69 2.91 8.63 37.61
N GLU A 70 3.66 8.65 36.50
CA GLU A 70 3.22 9.24 35.22
C GLU A 70 2.04 8.47 34.57
N LEU A 71 1.96 7.16 34.81
CA LEU A 71 0.84 6.34 34.33
C LEU A 71 -0.38 6.40 35.27
N GLY A 72 -0.23 6.96 36.48
CA GLY A 72 -1.28 7.08 37.47
C GLY A 72 -1.76 5.75 38.05
N ILE A 73 -0.86 4.75 38.12
CA ILE A 73 -1.15 3.38 38.58
C ILE A 73 -0.25 3.00 39.76
#